data_AF-A0AAD8DD07-F1
#
_entry.id   AF-A0AAD8DD07-F1
#
_cell.length_a   1.000
_cell.length_b   1.000
_cell.length_c   1.000
_cell.angle_alpha   90.00
_cell.angle_beta   90.00
_cell.angle_gamma   90.00
#
_symmetry.space_group_name_H-M   'P 1'
#
loop_
_entity.id
_entity.type
_entity.pdbx_description
1 polymer ?
#
loop_
_entity_poly.entity_id
_entity_poly.type
_entity_poly.pdbx_seq_one_letter_code
_entity_poly.pdbx_strand_id
1 'polypeptide(L)'
;MLVTRLACLHSIPAHGLRSALIQTSPALRSFGLKTSQPLQRFNQGYATKARFGFRHGKTAKEGLKEAAFKPAMETAIKFDNMGRVVLAGGAVVGLGALCYYGLGMSNEIGAIEKAVIWPQYVKDRIHSTYMYFAGSVGMTALSAVAVSRSPMLMNLMMRGSWLAIGATFAAMIGAGMLVRSISYDQSPGPKHLAWMLYAGVMGAVVAPVTLLGGPLLIRAAWYTAGIVGGLSTVAMCAPSEKFLSMGGPLAVGLGLVFASSIGSMFLPPTSAFGAGLYSVAIYGGLILFGMFLLYDTQKVIRRAESYPVYGVQKYDPINSCLGIYTDTLNIFIRVVTILANGGGSKRK
;
A
#
# COMPACT_ATOMS: atom_id res chain seq x y z
N MET A 1 -6.85 -11.87 -40.70
CA MET A 1 -5.37 -12.00 -40.61
C MET A 1 -4.94 -11.25 -39.35
N LEU A 2 -4.41 -11.79 -38.26
CA LEU A 2 -3.87 -13.09 -37.89
C LEU A 2 -4.46 -13.47 -36.51
N VAL A 3 -5.42 -14.39 -36.50
CA VAL A 3 -5.75 -15.21 -35.33
C VAL A 3 -5.46 -16.62 -35.79
N THR A 4 -4.22 -17.07 -35.62
CA THR A 4 -3.72 -18.42 -35.89
C THR A 4 -2.21 -18.42 -35.61
N ARG A 5 -1.71 -19.49 -34.98
CA ARG A 5 -0.33 -19.71 -34.44
C ARG A 5 -0.17 -19.12 -33.03
N LEU A 6 -0.08 -19.88 -31.94
CA LEU A 6 0.33 -21.26 -31.72
C LEU A 6 -0.51 -21.88 -30.60
N ALA A 7 -1.48 -22.69 -30.98
CA ALA A 7 -2.02 -23.78 -30.17
C ALA A 7 -1.68 -25.05 -30.93
N CYS A 8 -0.48 -25.58 -30.73
CA CYS A 8 -0.14 -26.93 -31.16
C CYS A 8 0.78 -27.55 -30.11
N LEU A 9 0.41 -28.77 -29.72
CA LEU A 9 1.11 -29.76 -28.90
C LEU A 9 0.78 -29.75 -27.40
N HIS A 10 -0.37 -30.36 -27.13
CA HIS A 10 -0.63 -31.15 -25.93
C HIS A 10 -0.65 -32.64 -26.32
N SER A 11 -0.27 -33.51 -25.37
CA SER A 11 -0.35 -35.02 -25.32
C SER A 11 0.80 -35.86 -25.94
N ILE A 12 1.75 -36.43 -25.15
CA ILE A 12 1.81 -37.75 -24.41
C ILE A 12 2.45 -38.87 -25.30
N PRO A 13 3.36 -39.79 -24.85
CA PRO A 13 3.24 -40.66 -23.66
C PRO A 13 4.53 -40.99 -22.84
N ALA A 14 4.29 -41.63 -21.69
CA ALA A 14 5.26 -42.30 -20.83
C ALA A 14 5.53 -43.74 -21.29
N HIS A 15 6.80 -44.18 -21.29
CA HIS A 15 7.20 -45.57 -21.05
C HIS A 15 8.69 -45.73 -20.69
N GLY A 16 8.92 -46.44 -19.58
CA GLY A 16 10.06 -47.27 -19.16
C GLY A 16 11.49 -46.99 -19.63
N LEU A 17 12.40 -46.84 -18.65
CA LEU A 17 13.56 -47.73 -18.54
C LEU A 17 14.14 -47.71 -17.11
N ARG A 18 14.10 -48.89 -16.51
CA ARG A 18 14.69 -49.29 -15.23
C ARG A 18 15.96 -50.10 -15.54
N SER A 19 16.88 -50.13 -14.57
CA SER A 19 18.03 -51.05 -14.43
C SER A 19 19.21 -50.84 -15.40
N ALA A 20 20.48 -51.07 -15.04
CA ALA A 20 21.16 -51.50 -13.82
C ALA A 20 22.68 -51.43 -14.11
N LEU A 21 23.54 -51.24 -13.10
CA LEU A 21 24.75 -52.07 -12.84
C LEU A 21 25.46 -51.54 -11.58
N ILE A 22 25.37 -52.26 -10.45
CA ILE A 22 26.37 -53.22 -9.89
C ILE A 22 27.57 -52.54 -9.21
N GLN A 23 27.65 -52.69 -7.88
CA GLN A 23 28.76 -53.43 -7.25
C GLN A 23 28.36 -53.94 -5.85
N THR A 24 28.71 -55.20 -5.60
CA THR A 24 28.24 -56.09 -4.52
C THR A 24 29.39 -56.52 -3.59
N SER A 25 29.08 -56.61 -2.28
CA SER A 25 29.45 -57.65 -1.27
C SER A 25 30.93 -57.84 -0.83
N PRO A 26 31.24 -58.67 0.22
CA PRO A 26 30.40 -59.42 1.20
C PRO A 26 30.78 -59.15 2.70
N ALA A 27 29.88 -59.26 3.69
CA ALA A 27 29.46 -60.42 4.51
C ALA A 27 30.53 -61.14 5.36
N LEU A 28 30.32 -61.20 6.69
CA LEU A 28 30.64 -62.38 7.52
C LEU A 28 29.78 -62.44 8.81
N ARG A 29 28.98 -63.51 8.92
CA ARG A 29 28.72 -64.45 10.07
C ARG A 29 28.56 -63.91 11.51
N SER A 30 27.78 -64.49 12.44
CA SER A 30 26.68 -65.47 12.53
C SER A 30 26.53 -65.85 14.03
N PHE A 31 25.29 -65.99 14.52
CA PHE A 31 24.79 -66.91 15.59
C PHE A 31 25.31 -66.88 17.04
N GLY A 32 24.37 -67.00 18.00
CA GLY A 32 24.66 -67.49 19.37
C GLY A 32 23.53 -67.23 20.39
N LEU A 33 22.80 -68.28 20.75
CA LEU A 33 21.64 -68.34 21.66
C LEU A 33 22.05 -68.60 23.13
N LYS A 34 21.12 -68.31 24.08
CA LYS A 34 20.92 -68.95 25.42
C LYS A 34 21.92 -68.52 26.55
N THR A 35 21.61 -68.33 27.84
CA THR A 35 20.56 -68.82 28.78
C THR A 35 20.60 -68.02 30.12
N SER A 36 19.46 -67.87 30.83
CA SER A 36 19.20 -67.95 32.32
C SER A 36 20.18 -67.32 33.36
N GLN A 37 19.82 -66.66 34.49
CA GLN A 37 18.69 -66.77 35.44
C GLN A 37 18.76 -65.64 36.56
N PRO A 38 18.02 -65.64 37.71
CA PRO A 38 17.18 -64.51 38.17
C PRO A 38 17.58 -63.87 39.53
N LEU A 39 16.65 -63.11 40.16
CA LEU A 39 16.55 -62.60 41.55
C LEU A 39 17.03 -61.15 41.83
N GLN A 40 16.08 -60.24 42.06
CA GLN A 40 15.71 -59.81 43.43
C GLN A 40 14.49 -58.87 43.42
N ARG A 41 13.47 -59.25 44.19
CA ARG A 41 12.32 -58.41 44.57
C ARG A 41 12.76 -57.32 45.55
N PHE A 42 12.19 -56.13 45.42
CA PHE A 42 11.81 -55.34 46.59
C PHE A 42 10.38 -54.81 46.44
N ASN A 43 9.74 -54.67 47.58
CA ASN A 43 8.30 -54.78 47.80
C ASN A 43 7.57 -53.42 47.76
N GLN A 44 6.24 -53.54 47.62
CA GLN A 44 5.20 -52.69 48.23
C GLN A 44 4.95 -51.25 47.75
N GLY A 45 3.66 -51.02 47.45
CA GLY A 45 2.99 -49.76 47.83
C GLY A 45 1.88 -49.33 46.89
N TYR A 46 0.69 -49.94 46.98
CA TYR A 46 -0.54 -49.31 46.50
C TYR A 46 -0.81 -48.06 47.35
N ALA A 47 -0.85 -46.88 46.72
CA ALA A 47 -1.34 -45.64 47.34
C ALA A 47 -2.10 -44.79 46.31
N THR A 48 -3.43 -44.90 46.38
CA THR A 48 -4.38 -44.01 45.73
C THR A 48 -4.22 -42.60 46.28
N LYS A 49 -3.63 -41.68 45.50
CA LYS A 49 -3.70 -40.24 45.78
C LYS A 49 -4.42 -39.53 44.65
N ALA A 50 -5.65 -39.10 44.93
CA ALA A 50 -6.38 -38.12 44.16
C ALA A 50 -5.54 -36.83 44.07
N ARG A 51 -5.03 -36.49 42.88
CA ARG A 51 -4.45 -35.18 42.62
C ARG A 51 -5.57 -34.19 42.39
N PHE A 52 -5.93 -33.47 43.44
CA PHE A 52 -6.61 -32.19 43.35
C PHE A 52 -5.62 -31.17 42.76
N GLY A 53 -5.60 -31.07 41.44
CA GLY A 53 -4.80 -30.07 40.71
C GLY A 53 -5.62 -28.80 40.53
N PHE A 54 -5.26 -27.75 41.29
CA PHE A 54 -5.76 -26.39 41.16
C PHE A 54 -5.82 -25.95 39.69
N ARG A 55 -7.03 -25.74 39.15
CA ARG A 55 -7.21 -24.91 37.96
C ARG A 55 -6.73 -23.52 38.33
N HIS A 56 -5.72 -23.02 37.62
CA HIS A 56 -5.40 -21.60 37.60
C HIS A 56 -6.64 -20.87 37.04
N GLY A 57 -7.53 -20.43 37.92
CA GLY A 57 -8.68 -19.63 37.54
C GLY A 57 -8.16 -18.34 36.92
N LYS A 58 -8.41 -18.13 35.63
CA LYS A 58 -8.27 -16.83 34.98
C LYS A 58 -8.80 -15.78 35.94
N THR A 59 -7.97 -14.81 36.31
CA THR A 59 -8.38 -13.81 37.29
C THR A 59 -9.64 -13.12 36.78
N ALA A 60 -10.62 -12.84 37.65
CA ALA A 60 -11.85 -12.16 37.26
C ALA A 60 -11.58 -10.83 36.50
N LYS A 61 -10.41 -10.22 36.75
CA LYS A 61 -9.87 -9.06 36.05
C LYS A 61 -9.50 -9.35 34.58
N GLU A 62 -8.95 -10.52 34.27
CA GLU A 62 -8.71 -10.99 32.89
C GLU A 62 -10.00 -11.41 32.19
N GLY A 63 -10.96 -11.99 32.92
CA GLY A 63 -12.28 -12.32 32.38
C GLY A 63 -13.14 -11.08 32.08
N LEU A 64 -13.11 -10.06 32.94
CA LEU A 64 -13.74 -8.75 32.69
C LEU A 64 -13.03 -7.97 31.59
N LYS A 65 -11.69 -8.07 31.51
CA LYS A 65 -10.92 -7.50 30.40
C LYS A 65 -11.25 -8.24 29.10
N GLU A 66 -11.30 -9.57 29.07
CA GLU A 66 -11.77 -10.32 27.89
C GLU A 66 -13.23 -9.96 27.54
N ALA A 67 -14.12 -9.80 28.52
CA ALA A 67 -15.52 -9.46 28.29
C ALA A 67 -15.74 -8.01 27.81
N ALA A 68 -14.91 -7.06 28.23
CA ALA A 68 -14.94 -5.68 27.74
C ALA A 68 -14.24 -5.50 26.39
N PHE A 69 -13.26 -6.35 26.07
CA PHE A 69 -12.54 -6.31 24.79
C PHE A 69 -13.27 -7.08 23.67
N LYS A 70 -14.10 -8.07 24.00
CA LYS A 70 -14.99 -8.76 23.03
C LYS A 70 -15.91 -7.82 22.24
N PRO A 71 -16.72 -6.94 22.88
CA PRO A 71 -17.59 -6.02 22.14
C PRO A 71 -16.79 -5.01 21.32
N ALA A 72 -15.61 -4.61 21.80
CA ALA A 72 -14.73 -3.69 21.09
C ALA A 72 -14.05 -4.35 19.87
N MET A 73 -13.71 -5.65 19.96
CA MET A 73 -13.18 -6.43 18.84
C MET A 73 -14.24 -6.69 17.76
N GLU A 74 -15.45 -7.08 18.15
CA GLU A 74 -16.56 -7.25 17.20
C GLU A 74 -16.89 -5.95 16.48
N THR A 75 -16.86 -4.83 17.19
CA THR A 75 -17.08 -3.51 16.60
C THR A 75 -15.96 -3.12 15.64
N ALA A 76 -14.70 -3.38 15.98
CA ALA A 76 -13.57 -3.14 15.07
C ALA A 76 -13.66 -3.97 13.78
N ILE A 77 -14.06 -5.24 13.88
CA ILE A 77 -14.27 -6.13 12.73
C ILE A 77 -15.42 -5.61 11.86
N LYS A 78 -16.51 -5.12 12.45
CA LYS A 78 -17.62 -4.50 11.71
C LYS A 78 -17.14 -3.28 10.92
N PHE A 79 -16.35 -2.40 11.53
CA PHE A 79 -15.79 -1.22 10.85
C PHE A 79 -14.81 -1.57 9.73
N ASP A 80 -14.01 -2.64 9.88
CA ASP A 80 -13.10 -3.12 8.83
C ASP A 80 -13.88 -3.70 7.64
N ASN A 81 -14.88 -4.55 7.92
CA ASN A 81 -15.74 -5.14 6.89
C ASN A 81 -16.54 -4.06 6.14
N MET A 82 -17.10 -3.09 6.86
CA MET A 82 -17.80 -1.97 6.25
C MET A 82 -16.87 -1.16 5.34
N GLY A 83 -15.64 -0.87 5.79
CA GLY A 83 -14.64 -0.17 4.98
C GLY A 83 -14.32 -0.89 3.66
N ARG A 84 -14.20 -2.23 3.70
CA ARG A 84 -13.99 -3.05 2.49
C ARG A 84 -15.20 -3.05 1.54
N VAL A 85 -16.42 -3.10 2.08
CA VAL A 85 -17.64 -3.03 1.26
C VAL A 85 -17.73 -1.68 0.57
N VAL A 86 -17.47 -0.59 1.29
CA VAL A 86 -17.46 0.77 0.71
C VAL A 86 -16.38 0.89 -0.37
N LEU A 87 -15.18 0.35 -0.12
CA LEU A 87 -14.10 0.32 -1.11
C LEU A 87 -14.51 -0.46 -2.38
N ALA A 88 -15.12 -1.63 -2.21
CA ALA A 88 -15.60 -2.45 -3.33
C ALA A 88 -16.70 -1.74 -4.11
N GLY A 89 -17.65 -1.09 -3.43
CA GLY A 89 -18.68 -0.25 -4.05
C GLY A 89 -18.07 0.90 -4.85
N GLY A 90 -17.08 1.60 -4.30
CA GLY A 90 -16.35 2.66 -4.99
C GLY A 90 -15.63 2.16 -6.25
N ALA A 91 -15.03 0.98 -6.21
CA ALA A 91 -14.40 0.36 -7.38
C ALA A 91 -15.41 0.01 -8.50
N VAL A 92 -16.58 -0.51 -8.14
CA VAL A 92 -17.66 -0.79 -9.10
C VAL A 92 -18.16 0.50 -9.75
N VAL A 93 -18.37 1.56 -8.96
CA VAL A 93 -18.76 2.88 -9.48
C VAL A 93 -17.67 3.44 -10.41
N GLY A 94 -16.40 3.33 -10.02
CA GLY A 94 -15.27 3.79 -10.84
C GLY A 94 -15.15 3.03 -12.18
N LEU A 95 -15.32 1.71 -12.16
CA LEU A 95 -15.36 0.89 -13.38
C LEU A 95 -16.59 1.20 -14.24
N GLY A 96 -17.76 1.38 -13.63
CA GLY A 96 -18.98 1.79 -14.33
C GLY A 96 -18.81 3.14 -15.01
N ALA A 97 -18.20 4.12 -14.33
CA ALA A 97 -17.87 5.42 -14.90
C ALA A 97 -16.86 5.28 -16.05
N LEU A 98 -15.82 4.45 -15.89
CA LEU A 98 -14.84 4.19 -16.95
C LEU A 98 -15.52 3.60 -18.20
N CYS A 99 -16.40 2.61 -18.04
CA CYS A 99 -17.14 2.03 -19.15
C CYS A 99 -18.10 3.05 -19.77
N TYR A 100 -18.79 3.86 -18.96
CA TYR A 100 -19.75 4.85 -19.44
C TYR A 100 -19.08 5.96 -20.28
N TYR A 101 -18.01 6.57 -19.75
CA TYR A 101 -17.28 7.63 -20.44
C TYR A 101 -16.32 7.09 -21.50
N GLY A 102 -15.73 5.91 -21.30
CA GLY A 102 -14.79 5.29 -22.23
C GLY A 102 -15.46 4.71 -23.49
N LEU A 103 -16.73 4.28 -23.39
CA LEU A 103 -17.52 3.84 -24.55
C LEU A 103 -18.23 4.98 -25.29
N GLY A 104 -18.00 6.25 -24.89
CA GLY A 104 -18.58 7.42 -25.58
C GLY A 104 -20.09 7.54 -25.45
N MET A 105 -20.70 6.95 -24.40
CA MET A 105 -22.16 7.06 -24.16
C MET A 105 -22.57 8.40 -23.52
N SER A 106 -21.61 9.30 -23.26
CA SER A 106 -21.86 10.65 -22.75
C SER A 106 -22.02 11.66 -23.88
N ASN A 107 -23.05 12.50 -23.82
CA ASN A 107 -23.27 13.63 -24.75
C ASN A 107 -22.25 14.78 -24.59
N GLU A 108 -21.29 14.68 -23.68
CA GLU A 108 -20.19 15.64 -23.50
C GLU A 108 -18.89 15.03 -24.04
N ILE A 109 -18.11 15.82 -24.78
CA ILE A 109 -16.80 15.42 -25.33
C ILE A 109 -15.88 15.03 -24.17
N GLY A 110 -15.60 13.75 -24.04
CA GLY A 110 -14.68 13.22 -23.02
C GLY A 110 -13.25 13.72 -23.27
N ALA A 111 -12.45 13.82 -22.21
CA ALA A 111 -11.06 14.24 -22.36
C ALA A 111 -10.20 13.25 -23.19
N ILE A 112 -10.66 12.01 -23.42
CA ILE A 112 -10.05 11.06 -24.38
C ILE A 112 -10.29 11.47 -25.83
N GLU A 113 -11.52 11.84 -26.19
CA GLU A 113 -11.84 12.33 -27.54
C GLU A 113 -11.11 13.66 -27.80
N LYS A 114 -11.04 14.51 -26.77
CA LYS A 114 -10.25 15.73 -26.79
C LYS A 114 -8.73 15.45 -26.86
N ALA A 115 -8.25 14.38 -26.24
CA ALA A 115 -6.83 13.98 -26.24
C ALA A 115 -6.31 13.52 -27.61
N VAL A 116 -7.17 12.93 -28.43
CA VAL A 116 -6.85 12.64 -29.84
C VAL A 116 -6.59 13.95 -30.60
N ILE A 117 -7.37 15.00 -30.30
CA ILE A 117 -7.31 16.33 -30.93
C ILE A 117 -6.26 17.24 -30.26
N TRP A 118 -5.64 16.84 -29.14
CA TRP A 118 -4.69 17.70 -28.44
C TRP A 118 -3.46 18.05 -29.29
N PRO A 119 -3.09 19.35 -29.32
CA PRO A 119 -1.82 19.79 -29.89
C PRO A 119 -0.63 19.07 -29.26
N GLN A 120 0.44 18.85 -30.04
CA GLN A 120 1.63 18.11 -29.58
C GLN A 120 2.24 18.71 -28.30
N TYR A 121 2.25 20.03 -28.17
CA TYR A 121 2.79 20.69 -26.96
C TYR A 121 2.04 20.31 -25.66
N VAL A 122 0.74 19.99 -25.73
CA VAL A 122 -0.04 19.57 -24.54
C VAL A 122 0.38 18.16 -24.15
N LYS A 123 0.56 17.27 -25.14
CA LYS A 123 1.02 15.90 -24.94
C LYS A 123 2.42 15.87 -24.33
N ASP A 124 3.33 16.70 -24.83
CA ASP A 124 4.69 16.82 -24.30
C ASP A 124 4.71 17.32 -22.85
N ARG A 125 3.87 18.31 -22.52
CA ARG A 125 3.72 18.82 -21.14
C ARG A 125 3.21 17.73 -20.19
N ILE A 126 2.16 17.00 -20.57
CA ILE A 126 1.62 15.90 -19.76
C ILE A 126 2.67 14.79 -19.61
N HIS A 127 3.32 14.39 -20.70
CA HIS A 127 4.36 13.37 -20.69
C HIS A 127 5.53 13.75 -19.76
N SER A 128 6.00 15.00 -19.84
CA SER A 128 7.06 15.49 -18.93
C SER A 128 6.65 15.44 -17.46
N THR A 129 5.41 15.81 -17.14
CA THR A 129 4.86 15.72 -15.78
C THR A 129 4.83 14.27 -15.27
N TYR A 130 4.41 13.31 -16.10
CA TYR A 130 4.41 11.90 -15.75
C TYR A 130 5.83 11.31 -15.64
N MET A 131 6.79 11.80 -16.43
CA MET A 131 8.20 11.44 -16.29
C MET A 131 8.77 11.88 -14.93
N TYR A 132 8.51 13.13 -14.50
CA TYR A 132 8.92 13.58 -13.16
C TYR A 132 8.17 12.85 -12.06
N PHE A 133 6.89 12.52 -12.24
CA PHE A 133 6.14 11.68 -11.31
C PHE A 133 6.81 10.30 -11.15
N ALA A 134 7.10 9.60 -12.26
CA ALA A 134 7.76 8.29 -12.23
C ALA A 134 9.16 8.38 -11.60
N GLY A 135 9.92 9.43 -11.94
CA GLY A 135 11.20 9.74 -11.33
C GLY A 135 11.09 9.98 -9.81
N SER A 136 10.03 10.63 -9.35
CA SER A 136 9.79 10.91 -7.93
C SER A 136 9.54 9.61 -7.17
N VAL A 137 8.71 8.72 -7.73
CA VAL A 137 8.44 7.39 -7.17
C VAL A 137 9.73 6.56 -7.10
N GLY A 138 10.53 6.55 -8.18
CA GLY A 138 11.82 5.87 -8.20
C GLY A 138 12.80 6.41 -7.16
N MET A 139 12.95 7.74 -7.07
CA MET A 139 13.81 8.40 -6.08
C MET A 139 13.35 8.13 -4.65
N THR A 140 12.05 8.10 -4.42
CA THR A 140 11.45 7.76 -3.11
C THR A 140 11.78 6.34 -2.71
N ALA A 141 11.67 5.39 -3.65
CA ALA A 141 12.02 4.00 -3.41
C ALA A 141 13.51 3.83 -3.09
N LEU A 142 14.38 4.49 -3.86
CA LEU A 142 15.83 4.50 -3.61
C LEU A 142 16.16 5.09 -2.23
N SER A 143 15.54 6.22 -1.88
CA SER A 143 15.70 6.84 -0.57
C SER A 143 15.20 5.94 0.56
N ALA A 144 14.02 5.33 0.42
CA ALA A 144 13.47 4.40 1.41
C ALA A 144 14.41 3.21 1.65
N VAL A 145 15.00 2.66 0.57
CA VAL A 145 16.02 1.60 0.67
C VAL A 145 17.28 2.11 1.37
N ALA A 146 17.79 3.29 1.01
CA ALA A 146 18.96 3.88 1.64
C ALA A 146 18.75 4.08 3.16
N VAL A 147 17.59 4.64 3.55
CA VAL A 147 17.22 4.86 4.95
C VAL A 147 17.04 3.52 5.69
N SER A 148 16.44 2.51 5.06
CA SER A 148 16.29 1.17 5.63
C SER A 148 17.61 0.47 5.96
N ARG A 149 18.67 0.78 5.21
CA ARG A 149 20.02 0.25 5.44
C ARG A 149 20.77 1.00 6.53
N SER A 150 20.32 2.18 6.92
CA SER A 150 20.96 3.03 7.93
C SER A 150 20.23 2.94 9.29
N PRO A 151 20.81 2.26 10.31
CA PRO A 151 20.15 2.08 11.61
C PRO A 151 19.86 3.39 12.33
N MET A 152 20.72 4.41 12.16
CA MET A 152 20.53 5.73 12.76
C MET A 152 19.26 6.43 12.26
N LEU A 153 19.07 6.49 10.93
CA LEU A 153 17.90 7.15 10.34
C LEU A 153 16.63 6.32 10.58
N MET A 154 16.71 4.99 10.49
CA MET A 154 15.58 4.12 10.81
C MET A 154 15.15 4.30 12.28
N ASN A 155 16.09 4.34 13.21
CA ASN A 155 15.79 4.56 14.63
C ASN A 155 15.21 5.97 14.87
N LEU A 156 15.66 6.98 14.13
CA LEU A 156 15.08 8.32 14.18
C LEU A 156 13.62 8.33 13.68
N MET A 157 13.32 7.63 12.58
CA MET A 157 11.97 7.56 12.02
C MET A 157 11.02 6.71 12.88
N MET A 158 11.54 5.69 13.57
CA MET A 158 10.76 4.85 14.48
C MET A 158 10.63 5.45 15.89
N ARG A 159 11.44 6.45 16.23
CA ARG A 159 11.34 7.15 17.51
C ARG A 159 10.04 7.96 17.54
N GLY A 160 9.06 7.46 18.29
CA GLY A 160 7.78 8.14 18.55
C GLY A 160 7.89 9.38 19.46
N SER A 161 9.02 10.09 19.45
CA SER A 161 9.14 11.35 20.17
C SER A 161 8.33 12.43 19.46
N TRP A 162 7.61 13.26 20.21
CA TRP A 162 6.93 14.44 19.68
C TRP A 162 7.85 15.33 18.84
N LEU A 163 9.14 15.40 19.20
CA LEU A 163 10.15 16.13 18.42
C LEU A 163 10.42 15.47 17.06
N ALA A 164 10.49 14.14 17.00
CA ALA A 164 10.71 13.42 15.74
C ALA A 164 9.49 13.51 14.82
N ILE A 165 8.29 13.43 15.39
CA ILE A 165 7.03 13.65 14.66
C ILE A 165 6.99 15.09 14.12
N GLY A 166 7.23 16.10 14.97
CA GLY A 166 7.28 17.50 14.53
C GLY A 166 8.34 17.76 13.47
N ALA A 167 9.55 17.20 13.63
CA ALA A 167 10.65 17.34 12.67
C ALA A 167 10.32 16.71 11.32
N THR A 168 9.70 15.53 11.29
CA THR A 168 9.29 14.89 10.02
C THR A 168 8.20 15.68 9.29
N PHE A 169 7.20 16.20 10.00
CA PHE A 169 6.20 17.10 9.41
C PHE A 169 6.83 18.39 8.87
N ALA A 170 7.71 19.02 9.65
CA ALA A 170 8.42 20.23 9.22
C ALA A 170 9.30 19.96 7.99
N ALA A 171 9.99 18.82 7.94
CA ALA A 171 10.79 18.43 6.79
C ALA A 171 9.93 18.18 5.54
N MET A 172 8.80 17.48 5.66
CA MET A 172 7.89 17.24 4.53
C MET A 172 7.29 18.54 3.98
N ILE A 173 6.79 19.40 4.87
CA ILE A 173 6.18 20.68 4.48
C ILE A 173 7.24 21.63 3.92
N GLY A 174 8.38 21.75 4.60
CA GLY A 174 9.48 22.61 4.21
C GLY A 174 10.07 22.21 2.86
N ALA A 175 10.36 20.93 2.65
CA ALA A 175 10.85 20.45 1.35
C ALA A 175 9.80 20.64 0.24
N GLY A 176 8.51 20.43 0.53
CA GLY A 176 7.44 20.68 -0.44
C GLY A 176 7.29 22.17 -0.80
N MET A 177 7.40 23.06 0.19
CA MET A 177 7.41 24.52 -0.03
C MET A 177 8.62 24.96 -0.85
N LEU A 178 9.80 24.39 -0.58
CA LEU A 178 11.04 24.71 -1.27
C LEU A 178 10.99 24.30 -2.76
N VAL A 179 10.46 23.11 -3.09
CA VAL A 179 10.25 22.73 -4.49
C VAL A 179 9.30 23.70 -5.19
N ARG A 180 8.24 24.16 -4.50
CA ARG A 180 7.24 25.06 -5.08
C ARG A 180 7.72 26.49 -5.25
N SER A 181 8.58 26.98 -4.36
CA SER A 181 9.08 28.35 -4.39
C SER A 181 10.14 28.58 -5.47
N ILE A 182 10.88 27.55 -5.86
CA ILE A 182 11.90 27.67 -6.91
C ILE A 182 11.23 27.67 -8.29
N SER A 183 11.49 28.70 -9.08
CA SER A 183 11.03 28.82 -10.47
C SER A 183 11.85 27.92 -11.39
N TYR A 184 11.18 27.17 -12.26
CA TYR A 184 11.80 26.26 -13.24
C TYR A 184 12.68 26.99 -14.27
N ASP A 185 12.35 28.25 -14.62
CA ASP A 185 13.03 29.00 -15.69
C ASP A 185 14.39 29.61 -15.30
N GLN A 186 14.58 30.00 -14.05
CA GLN A 186 15.76 30.81 -13.65
C GLN A 186 16.98 29.95 -13.29
N SER A 187 16.78 28.71 -12.82
CA SER A 187 17.88 27.79 -12.52
C SER A 187 17.40 26.33 -12.46
N PRO A 188 17.68 25.50 -13.50
CA PRO A 188 17.23 24.11 -13.51
C PRO A 188 17.88 23.26 -12.42
N GLY A 189 19.15 23.54 -12.07
CA GLY A 189 19.88 22.80 -11.04
C GLY A 189 19.22 22.82 -9.65
N PRO A 190 19.00 24.00 -9.04
CA PRO A 190 18.33 24.13 -7.74
C PRO A 190 16.94 23.51 -7.70
N LYS A 191 16.18 23.59 -8.79
CA LYS A 191 14.85 22.97 -8.89
C LYS A 191 14.93 21.44 -8.83
N HIS A 192 15.86 20.84 -9.58
CA HIS A 192 16.06 19.38 -9.53
C HIS A 192 16.59 18.92 -8.18
N LEU A 193 17.51 19.67 -7.56
CA LEU A 193 18.00 19.36 -6.22
C LEU A 193 16.89 19.42 -5.18
N ALA A 194 16.05 20.46 -5.22
CA ALA A 194 14.88 20.58 -4.37
C ALA A 194 13.92 19.40 -4.55
N TRP A 195 13.66 19.03 -5.81
CA TRP A 195 12.79 17.92 -6.16
C TRP A 195 13.33 16.58 -5.63
N MET A 196 14.63 16.32 -5.82
CA MET A 196 15.29 15.14 -5.26
C MET A 196 15.27 15.14 -3.73
N LEU A 197 15.47 16.30 -3.10
CA LEU A 197 15.39 16.46 -1.65
C LEU A 197 13.98 16.11 -1.15
N TYR A 198 12.94 16.64 -1.80
CA TYR A 198 11.55 16.35 -1.44
C TYR A 198 11.21 14.87 -1.60
N ALA A 199 11.57 14.24 -2.73
CA ALA A 199 11.42 12.81 -2.93
C ALA A 199 12.21 11.99 -1.90
N GLY A 200 13.42 12.45 -1.55
CA GLY A 200 14.27 11.87 -0.52
C GLY A 200 13.63 11.88 0.86
N VAL A 201 13.12 13.04 1.30
CA VAL A 201 12.43 13.22 2.59
C VAL A 201 11.18 12.35 2.66
N MET A 202 10.36 12.31 1.61
CA MET A 202 9.19 11.44 1.56
C MET A 202 9.59 9.95 1.61
N GLY A 203 10.70 9.56 0.96
CA GLY A 203 11.24 8.21 1.06
C GLY A 203 11.69 7.83 2.46
N ALA A 204 12.27 8.78 3.21
CA ALA A 204 12.62 8.58 4.62
C ALA A 204 11.38 8.35 5.50
N VAL A 205 10.29 9.09 5.25
CA VAL A 205 9.02 8.92 5.97
C VAL A 205 8.35 7.58 5.64
N VAL A 206 8.50 7.10 4.40
CA VAL A 206 8.00 5.79 3.97
C VAL A 206 8.92 4.64 4.44
N ALA A 207 10.17 4.92 4.82
CA ALA A 207 11.15 3.88 5.15
C ALA A 207 10.70 2.87 6.23
N PRO A 208 10.01 3.24 7.33
CA PRO A 208 9.53 2.26 8.32
C PRO A 208 8.58 1.21 7.72
N VAL A 209 7.86 1.54 6.65
CA VAL A 209 6.98 0.62 5.92
C VAL A 209 7.77 -0.52 5.29
N THR A 210 9.06 -0.32 4.99
CA THR A 210 9.94 -1.37 4.44
C THR A 210 10.11 -2.56 5.38
N LEU A 211 9.89 -2.38 6.68
CA LEU A 211 9.98 -3.43 7.69
C LEU A 211 8.83 -4.45 7.62
N LEU A 212 7.72 -4.12 6.95
CA LEU A 212 6.56 -5.00 6.80
C LEU A 212 6.79 -6.18 5.84
N GLY A 213 7.91 -6.18 5.12
CA GLY A 213 8.39 -7.30 4.32
C GLY A 213 8.30 -7.07 2.80
N GLY A 214 9.37 -7.40 2.09
CA GLY A 214 9.51 -7.18 0.64
C GLY A 214 8.37 -7.74 -0.21
N PRO A 215 7.93 -9.01 -0.03
CA PRO A 215 6.85 -9.58 -0.84
C PRO A 215 5.50 -8.86 -0.67
N LEU A 216 5.22 -8.33 0.52
CA LEU A 216 4.01 -7.56 0.78
C LEU A 216 4.06 -6.22 0.05
N LEU A 217 5.21 -5.55 0.08
CA LEU A 217 5.42 -4.25 -0.57
C LEU A 217 5.35 -4.34 -2.09
N ILE A 218 5.89 -5.41 -2.69
CA ILE A 218 5.81 -5.63 -4.14
C ILE A 218 4.34 -5.79 -4.58
N ARG A 219 3.54 -6.54 -3.80
CA ARG A 219 2.10 -6.69 -4.07
C ARG A 219 1.36 -5.36 -3.91
N ALA A 220 1.66 -4.63 -2.83
CA ALA A 220 1.08 -3.33 -2.59
C ALA A 220 1.41 -2.35 -3.73
N ALA A 221 2.66 -2.34 -4.19
CA ALA A 221 3.11 -1.49 -5.29
C ALA A 221 2.35 -1.80 -6.59
N TRP A 222 2.13 -3.08 -6.92
CA TRP A 222 1.33 -3.47 -8.07
C TRP A 222 -0.14 -3.06 -7.96
N TYR A 223 -0.75 -3.21 -6.77
CA TYR A 223 -2.13 -2.76 -6.55
C TYR A 223 -2.23 -1.24 -6.63
N THR A 224 -1.28 -0.50 -6.06
CA THR A 224 -1.24 0.96 -6.18
C THR A 224 -1.02 1.38 -7.62
N ALA A 225 -0.15 0.73 -8.39
CA ALA A 225 0.03 1.01 -9.81
C ALA A 225 -1.27 0.80 -10.60
N GLY A 226 -2.02 -0.27 -10.30
CA GLY A 226 -3.34 -0.52 -10.88
C GLY A 226 -4.39 0.54 -10.50
N ILE A 227 -4.43 0.95 -9.23
CA ILE A 227 -5.34 2.00 -8.75
C ILE A 227 -5.01 3.35 -9.39
N VAL A 228 -3.74 3.77 -9.34
CA VAL A 228 -3.26 5.03 -9.90
C VAL A 228 -3.47 5.07 -11.40
N GLY A 229 -3.12 3.99 -12.12
CA GLY A 229 -3.33 3.89 -13.57
C GLY A 229 -4.81 3.88 -13.95
N GLY A 230 -5.62 3.10 -13.24
CA GLY A 230 -7.07 3.00 -13.47
C GLY A 230 -7.79 4.33 -13.21
N LEU A 231 -7.51 4.97 -12.08
CA LEU A 231 -8.05 6.29 -11.76
C LEU A 231 -7.54 7.36 -12.73
N SER A 232 -6.25 7.38 -13.06
CA SER A 232 -5.72 8.32 -14.09
C SER A 232 -6.45 8.15 -15.42
N THR A 233 -6.77 6.92 -15.82
CA THR A 233 -7.55 6.64 -17.04
C THR A 233 -8.97 7.20 -16.93
N VAL A 234 -9.66 6.99 -15.80
CA VAL A 234 -10.98 7.58 -15.55
C VAL A 234 -10.94 9.11 -15.60
N ALA A 235 -9.89 9.73 -15.04
CA ALA A 235 -9.71 11.18 -15.08
C ALA A 235 -9.53 11.71 -16.52
N MET A 236 -8.85 10.95 -17.38
CA MET A 236 -8.71 11.26 -18.80
C MET A 236 -10.03 11.05 -19.56
N CYS A 237 -10.90 10.14 -19.12
CA CYS A 237 -12.22 9.96 -19.74
C CYS A 237 -13.23 11.04 -19.32
N ALA A 238 -13.20 11.45 -18.05
CA ALA A 238 -14.28 12.24 -17.46
C ALA A 238 -14.19 13.74 -17.81
N PRO A 239 -15.33 14.42 -18.02
CA PRO A 239 -15.38 15.85 -18.32
C PRO A 239 -14.90 16.69 -17.13
N SER A 240 -13.96 17.59 -17.41
CA SER A 240 -13.13 18.21 -16.38
C SER A 240 -13.80 19.35 -15.59
N GLU A 241 -14.93 19.89 -16.07
CA GLU A 241 -15.59 21.09 -15.51
C GLU A 241 -16.19 20.84 -14.12
N LYS A 242 -16.68 19.62 -13.88
CA LYS A 242 -17.36 19.26 -12.61
C LYS A 242 -16.42 18.90 -11.47
N PHE A 243 -15.16 18.56 -11.75
CA PHE A 243 -14.23 18.18 -10.70
C PHE A 243 -13.49 19.38 -10.10
N LEU A 244 -13.30 20.47 -10.86
CA LEU A 244 -12.63 21.67 -10.33
C LEU A 244 -13.43 22.34 -9.20
N SER A 245 -14.77 22.31 -9.29
CA SER A 245 -15.69 22.77 -8.23
C SER A 245 -15.73 21.83 -7.02
N MET A 246 -15.19 20.61 -7.15
CA MET A 246 -15.16 19.60 -6.11
C MET A 246 -13.99 19.74 -5.13
N GLY A 247 -13.10 20.72 -5.34
CA GLY A 247 -11.99 21.01 -4.43
C GLY A 247 -12.45 21.37 -3.00
N GLY A 248 -13.61 22.02 -2.86
CA GLY A 248 -14.20 22.34 -1.56
C GLY A 248 -14.55 21.09 -0.73
N PRO A 249 -15.43 20.20 -1.23
CA PRO A 249 -15.73 18.92 -0.58
C PRO A 249 -14.49 18.04 -0.33
N LEU A 250 -13.54 18.00 -1.28
CA LEU A 250 -12.28 17.26 -1.11
C LEU A 250 -11.44 17.79 0.06
N ALA A 251 -11.36 19.12 0.22
CA ALA A 251 -10.64 19.73 1.33
C ALA A 251 -11.29 19.40 2.69
N VAL A 252 -12.63 19.40 2.76
CA VAL A 252 -13.36 18.97 3.97
C VAL A 252 -13.08 17.50 4.29
N GLY A 253 -13.12 16.63 3.28
CA GLY A 253 -12.79 15.22 3.43
C GLY A 253 -11.33 15.00 3.88
N LEU A 254 -10.38 15.80 3.39
CA LEU A 254 -9.00 15.79 3.86
C LEU A 254 -8.88 16.18 5.32
N GLY A 255 -9.60 17.22 5.74
CA GLY A 255 -9.69 17.60 7.16
C GLY A 255 -10.21 16.46 8.03
N LEU A 256 -11.26 15.76 7.58
CA LEU A 256 -11.82 14.60 8.29
C LEU A 256 -10.82 13.44 8.41
N VAL A 257 -10.16 13.07 7.31
CA VAL A 257 -9.18 11.97 7.30
C VAL A 257 -7.95 12.34 8.12
N PHE A 258 -7.52 13.60 8.07
CA PHE A 258 -6.41 14.10 8.87
C PHE A 258 -6.75 14.10 10.37
N ALA A 259 -7.91 14.62 10.75
CA ALA A 259 -8.40 14.58 12.12
C ALA A 259 -8.56 13.14 12.63
N SER A 260 -9.04 12.23 11.77
CA SER A 260 -9.14 10.80 12.10
C SER A 260 -7.77 10.14 12.27
N SER A 261 -6.78 10.54 11.46
CA SER A 261 -5.40 10.05 11.57
C SER A 261 -4.77 10.51 12.89
N ILE A 262 -4.91 11.79 13.26
CA ILE A 262 -4.45 12.30 14.57
C ILE A 262 -5.20 11.61 15.71
N GLY A 263 -6.53 11.53 15.63
CA GLY A 263 -7.35 10.88 16.65
C GLY A 263 -6.97 9.42 16.88
N SER A 264 -6.58 8.70 15.82
CA SER A 264 -6.10 7.31 15.92
C SER A 264 -4.73 7.17 16.60
N MET A 265 -3.94 8.24 16.70
CA MET A 265 -2.68 8.24 17.45
C MET A 265 -2.91 8.37 18.96
N PHE A 266 -3.99 9.02 19.38
CA PHE A 266 -4.35 9.21 20.79
C PHE A 266 -5.25 8.10 21.35
N LEU A 267 -5.99 7.41 20.47
CA LEU A 267 -6.95 6.41 20.88
C LEU A 267 -6.49 5.02 20.45
N PRO A 268 -6.48 4.03 21.37
CA PRO A 268 -6.08 2.69 21.01
C PRO A 268 -7.04 2.12 19.95
N PRO A 269 -6.52 1.46 18.90
CA PRO A 269 -7.33 0.87 17.82
C PRO A 269 -8.23 -0.27 18.31
N THR A 270 -8.08 -0.70 19.57
CA THR A 270 -8.92 -1.70 20.24
C THR A 270 -10.21 -1.11 20.82
N SER A 271 -10.38 0.22 20.86
CA SER A 271 -11.63 0.86 21.28
C SER A 271 -12.59 0.99 20.10
N ALA A 272 -13.91 0.92 20.31
CA ALA A 272 -14.89 1.07 19.23
C ALA A 272 -14.73 2.39 18.47
N PHE A 273 -14.47 3.48 19.19
CA PHE A 273 -14.22 4.80 18.60
C PHE A 273 -12.86 4.86 17.89
N GLY A 274 -11.79 4.31 18.47
CA GLY A 274 -10.47 4.25 17.85
C GLY A 274 -10.43 3.36 16.59
N ALA A 275 -11.16 2.24 16.59
CA ALA A 275 -11.32 1.38 15.42
C ALA A 275 -12.13 2.07 14.31
N GLY A 276 -13.15 2.87 14.67
CA GLY A 276 -13.87 3.72 13.73
C GLY A 276 -12.96 4.76 13.09
N LEU A 277 -12.21 5.53 13.89
CA LEU A 277 -11.24 6.51 13.39
C LEU A 277 -10.16 5.88 12.52
N TYR A 278 -9.67 4.70 12.90
CA TYR A 278 -8.70 3.94 12.10
C TYR A 278 -9.29 3.50 10.76
N SER A 279 -10.53 2.98 10.74
CA SER A 279 -11.21 2.59 9.51
C SER A 279 -11.47 3.79 8.59
N VAL A 280 -11.93 4.92 9.13
CA VAL A 280 -12.12 6.18 8.39
C VAL A 280 -10.79 6.69 7.85
N ALA A 281 -9.72 6.66 8.66
CA ALA A 281 -8.40 7.05 8.20
C ALA A 281 -7.98 6.16 7.03
N ILE A 282 -7.94 4.84 7.19
CA ILE A 282 -7.41 3.92 6.18
C ILE A 282 -8.31 3.82 4.93
N TYR A 283 -9.57 3.41 5.08
CA TYR A 283 -10.47 3.18 3.95
C TYR A 283 -11.06 4.48 3.39
N GLY A 284 -11.52 5.37 4.27
CA GLY A 284 -12.02 6.70 3.87
C GLY A 284 -10.91 7.54 3.23
N GLY A 285 -9.71 7.52 3.82
CA GLY A 285 -8.53 8.13 3.21
C GLY A 285 -8.20 7.55 1.85
N LEU A 286 -8.23 6.22 1.66
CA LEU A 286 -7.91 5.61 0.37
C LEU A 286 -8.87 6.08 -0.75
N ILE A 287 -10.16 6.19 -0.45
CA ILE A 287 -11.16 6.73 -1.40
C ILE A 287 -10.88 8.22 -1.65
N LEU A 288 -10.65 8.99 -0.59
CA LEU A 288 -10.37 10.42 -0.68
C LEU A 288 -9.13 10.71 -1.55
N PHE A 289 -8.00 10.01 -1.32
CA PHE A 289 -6.80 10.19 -2.12
C PHE A 289 -6.97 9.66 -3.55
N GLY A 290 -7.81 8.65 -3.75
CA GLY A 290 -8.23 8.27 -5.10
C GLY A 290 -8.98 9.39 -5.83
N MET A 291 -9.87 10.10 -5.13
CA MET A 291 -10.57 11.27 -5.66
C MET A 291 -9.64 12.47 -5.86
N PHE A 292 -8.66 12.69 -4.96
CA PHE A 292 -7.62 13.71 -5.17
C PHE A 292 -6.77 13.40 -6.39
N LEU A 293 -6.39 12.14 -6.60
CA LEU A 293 -5.65 11.74 -7.79
C LEU A 293 -6.44 12.02 -9.08
N LEU A 294 -7.75 11.75 -9.08
CA LEU A 294 -8.63 12.13 -10.20
C LEU A 294 -8.63 13.65 -10.43
N TYR A 295 -8.83 14.42 -9.36
CA TYR A 295 -8.85 15.88 -9.38
C TYR A 295 -7.54 16.48 -9.89
N ASP A 296 -6.40 16.03 -9.35
CA ASP A 296 -5.09 16.55 -9.69
C ASP A 296 -4.67 16.12 -11.10
N THR A 297 -5.05 14.92 -11.56
CA THR A 297 -4.84 14.51 -12.96
C THR A 297 -5.56 15.45 -13.91
N GLN A 298 -6.83 15.76 -13.65
CA GLN A 298 -7.58 16.72 -14.48
C GLN A 298 -7.06 18.14 -14.39
N LYS A 299 -6.58 18.56 -13.20
CA LYS A 299 -5.93 19.85 -13.00
C LYS A 299 -4.63 19.96 -13.80
N VAL A 300 -3.84 18.89 -13.89
CA VAL A 300 -2.64 18.82 -14.73
C VAL A 300 -3.00 18.96 -16.21
N ILE A 301 -4.02 18.23 -16.68
CA ILE A 301 -4.51 18.30 -18.07
C ILE A 301 -4.98 19.72 -18.40
N ARG A 302 -5.84 20.30 -17.57
CA ARG A 302 -6.33 21.68 -17.74
C ARG A 302 -5.21 22.69 -17.75
N ARG A 303 -4.25 22.56 -16.83
CA ARG A 303 -3.09 23.44 -16.79
C ARG A 303 -2.24 23.27 -18.05
N ALA A 304 -2.10 22.07 -18.59
CA ALA A 304 -1.38 21.83 -19.84
C ALA A 304 -2.08 22.45 -21.06
N GLU A 305 -3.42 22.41 -21.10
CA GLU A 305 -4.26 23.04 -22.13
C GLU A 305 -4.27 24.57 -22.04
N SER A 306 -4.54 25.13 -20.85
CA SER A 306 -4.76 26.56 -20.65
C SER A 306 -3.47 27.39 -20.61
N TYR A 307 -2.30 26.77 -20.46
CA TYR A 307 -1.05 27.53 -20.39
C TYR A 307 -0.68 28.11 -21.77
N PRO A 308 -0.55 29.44 -21.91
CA PRO A 308 -0.21 30.07 -23.18
C PRO A 308 1.15 29.57 -23.69
N VAL A 309 1.25 29.31 -24.99
CA VAL A 309 2.48 28.82 -25.65
C VAL A 309 3.62 29.86 -25.54
N TYR A 310 3.27 31.15 -25.48
CA TYR A 310 4.19 32.29 -25.37
C TYR A 310 3.97 33.08 -24.07
N GLY A 311 3.80 32.39 -22.94
CA GLY A 311 3.73 33.02 -21.62
C GLY A 311 5.10 33.41 -21.08
N VAL A 312 5.16 34.46 -20.25
CA VAL A 312 6.38 34.93 -19.55
C VAL A 312 6.98 33.86 -18.62
N GLN A 313 6.17 32.90 -18.18
CA GLN A 313 6.59 31.78 -17.33
C GLN A 313 6.45 30.48 -18.11
N LYS A 314 7.47 29.61 -18.12
CA LYS A 314 7.36 28.28 -18.74
C LYS A 314 6.53 27.35 -17.86
N TYR A 315 5.88 26.38 -18.51
CA TYR A 315 5.16 25.29 -17.81
C TYR A 315 6.14 24.54 -16.89
N ASP A 316 5.79 24.45 -15.60
CA ASP A 316 6.56 23.72 -14.61
C ASP A 316 5.97 22.31 -14.39
N PRO A 317 6.58 21.27 -15.00
CA PRO A 317 6.09 19.90 -14.87
C PRO A 317 6.35 19.33 -13.48
N ILE A 318 7.39 19.80 -12.77
CA ILE A 318 7.73 19.33 -11.43
C ILE A 318 6.66 19.77 -10.45
N ASN A 319 6.29 21.06 -10.46
CA ASN A 319 5.22 21.56 -9.58
C ASN A 319 3.86 20.93 -9.90
N SER A 320 3.62 20.57 -11.16
CA SER A 320 2.39 19.93 -11.60
C SER A 320 2.32 18.45 -11.18
N CYS A 321 3.45 17.73 -11.09
CA CYS A 321 3.47 16.32 -10.69
C CYS A 321 3.38 16.11 -9.17
N LEU A 322 3.70 17.13 -8.35
CA LEU A 322 3.75 17.01 -6.89
C LEU A 322 2.43 16.51 -6.27
N GLY A 323 1.28 16.98 -6.76
CA GLY A 323 -0.03 16.56 -6.25
C GLY A 323 -0.31 15.08 -6.47
N ILE A 324 -0.22 14.65 -7.74
CA ILE A 324 -0.35 13.25 -8.16
C ILE A 324 0.63 12.34 -7.40
N TYR A 325 1.86 12.81 -7.20
CA TYR A 325 2.88 12.12 -6.43
C TYR A 325 2.49 11.94 -4.95
N THR A 326 2.03 13.00 -4.28
CA THR A 326 1.60 12.92 -2.88
C THR A 326 0.39 12.01 -2.69
N ASP A 327 -0.58 12.07 -3.61
CA ASP A 327 -1.75 11.19 -3.55
C ASP A 327 -1.36 9.73 -3.77
N THR A 328 -0.45 9.47 -4.71
CA THR A 328 0.07 8.13 -4.97
C THR A 328 0.76 7.54 -3.75
N LEU A 329 1.60 8.32 -3.04
CA LEU A 329 2.23 7.85 -1.81
C LEU A 329 1.22 7.59 -0.69
N ASN A 330 0.23 8.47 -0.53
CA ASN A 330 -0.83 8.27 0.45
C ASN A 330 -1.68 7.02 0.16
N ILE A 331 -1.99 6.76 -1.12
CA ILE A 331 -2.65 5.52 -1.56
C ILE A 331 -1.76 4.32 -1.24
N PHE A 332 -0.46 4.38 -1.58
CA PHE A 332 0.49 3.29 -1.33
C PHE A 332 0.57 2.89 0.14
N ILE A 333 0.79 3.85 1.04
CA ILE A 333 0.89 3.59 2.49
C ILE A 333 -0.40 2.93 3.00
N ARG A 334 -1.57 3.38 2.53
CA ARG A 334 -2.86 2.81 2.91
C ARG A 334 -3.05 1.40 2.38
N VAL A 335 -2.72 1.14 1.11
CA VAL A 335 -2.77 -0.20 0.53
C VAL A 335 -1.84 -1.16 1.27
N VAL A 336 -0.61 -0.73 1.58
CA VAL A 336 0.33 -1.53 2.39
C VAL A 336 -0.28 -1.84 3.75
N THR A 337 -0.86 -0.84 4.42
CA THR A 337 -1.47 -1.00 5.74
C THR A 337 -2.66 -1.97 5.71
N ILE A 338 -3.52 -1.88 4.69
CA ILE A 338 -4.65 -2.81 4.49
C ILE A 338 -4.13 -4.24 4.29
N LEU A 339 -3.08 -4.42 3.49
CA LEU A 339 -2.50 -5.75 3.25
C LEU A 339 -1.81 -6.33 4.49
N ALA A 340 -1.12 -5.48 5.25
CA ALA A 340 -0.47 -5.87 6.51
C ALA A 340 -1.51 -6.33 7.54
N ASN A 341 -2.63 -5.61 7.66
CA ASN A 341 -3.70 -5.93 8.60
C ASN A 341 -4.55 -7.12 8.13
N GLY A 342 -4.77 -7.27 6.81
CA GLY A 342 -5.56 -8.36 6.23
C GLY A 342 -4.86 -9.73 6.27
N GLY A 343 -3.51 -9.76 6.28
CA GLY A 343 -2.73 -10.99 6.33
C GLY A 343 -2.74 -11.71 7.68
N GLY A 344 -2.93 -10.97 8.79
CA GLY A 344 -2.93 -11.53 10.14
C GLY A 344 -4.21 -12.32 10.51
N SER A 345 -5.33 -12.05 9.85
CA SER A 345 -6.61 -12.69 10.16
C SER A 345 -6.77 -14.10 9.56
N LYS A 346 -5.93 -14.50 8.61
CA LYS A 346 -5.97 -15.84 7.99
C LYS A 346 -5.05 -16.88 8.66
N ARG A 347 -4.41 -16.52 9.78
CA ARG A 347 -3.49 -17.38 10.54
C ARG A 347 -3.96 -17.68 11.97
N LYS A 348 -5.26 -17.53 12.23
CA LYS A 348 -5.91 -18.01 13.46
C LYS A 348 -6.95 -19.04 13.09
#